data_AF-A0A3S3MV94-F1
#
_entry.id   AF-A0A3S3MV94-F1
#
_cell.length_a   1.000
_cell.length_b   1.000
_cell.length_c   1.000
_cell.angle_alpha   90.00
_cell.angle_beta   90.00
_cell.angle_gamma   90.00
#
_symmetry.space_group_name_H-M   'P 1'
#
loop_
_entity.id
_entity.type
_entity.pdbx_description
1 polymer ?
#
loop_
_entity_poly.entity_id
_entity_poly.type
_entity_poly.pdbx_seq_one_letter_code
_entity_poly.pdbx_strand_id
1 'polypeptide(L)'
;MREFLTGARMLLRGLGQWRRSPGAMALGLIPGFVVGLVFAAALVGWGFLLGEVVDDWTPFANDWDPLWATVLRTAIAVASFGAVAFLAIVSFTAVTLTVGEPFYDRIWRATERTATGRVPDAEYGFWRAAGDAVRLIARG
;
A
#
# COMPACT_ATOMS: atom_id res chain seq x y z
N MET A 1 -17.85 -32.03 2.26
CA MET A 1 -16.67 -32.33 3.13
C MET A 1 -15.38 -32.61 2.35
N ARG A 2 -15.37 -33.49 1.32
CA ARG A 2 -14.14 -33.80 0.55
C ARG A 2 -13.55 -32.61 -0.21
N GLU A 3 -14.40 -31.74 -0.77
CA GLU A 3 -13.96 -30.52 -1.47
C GLU A 3 -13.34 -29.50 -0.51
N PHE A 4 -13.94 -29.31 0.67
CA PHE A 4 -13.39 -28.46 1.74
C PHE A 4 -12.00 -28.93 2.20
N LEU A 5 -11.83 -30.24 2.41
CA LEU A 5 -10.53 -30.84 2.76
C LEU A 5 -9.50 -30.71 1.63
N THR A 6 -9.96 -30.72 0.38
CA THR A 6 -9.10 -30.50 -0.79
C THR A 6 -8.60 -29.05 -0.84
N GLY A 7 -9.49 -28.08 -0.61
CA GLY A 7 -9.14 -26.66 -0.48
C GLY A 7 -8.17 -26.40 0.68
N ALA A 8 -8.43 -26.98 1.85
CA ALA A 8 -7.53 -26.87 3.00
C ALA A 8 -6.13 -27.46 2.70
N ARG A 9 -6.05 -28.60 2.01
CA ARG A 9 -4.78 -29.20 1.58
C ARG A 9 -4.06 -28.35 0.53
N MET A 10 -4.78 -27.65 -0.35
CA MET A 10 -4.20 -26.70 -1.31
C MET A 10 -3.60 -25.48 -0.61
N LEU A 11 -4.30 -24.89 0.37
CA LEU A 11 -3.77 -23.79 1.20
C LEU A 11 -2.49 -24.20 1.94
N LEU A 12 -2.50 -25.38 2.58
CA LEU A 12 -1.33 -25.91 3.28
C LEU A 12 -0.15 -26.18 2.33
N ARG A 13 -0.41 -26.62 1.09
CA ARG A 13 0.63 -26.76 0.07
C ARG A 13 1.19 -25.40 -0.38
N GLY A 14 0.35 -24.39 -0.54
CA GLY A 14 0.78 -23.02 -0.83
C GLY A 14 1.63 -22.41 0.30
N LEU A 15 1.22 -22.58 1.55
CA LEU A 15 2.02 -22.18 2.72
C LEU A 15 3.30 -23.01 2.87
N GLY A 16 3.29 -24.28 2.46
CA GLY A 16 4.49 -25.12 2.42
C GLY A 16 5.50 -24.68 1.35
N GLN A 17 5.04 -24.05 0.27
CA GLN A 17 5.88 -23.51 -0.80
C GLN A 17 6.74 -22.33 -0.31
N TRP A 18 6.23 -21.52 0.63
CA TRP A 18 6.97 -20.46 1.33
C TRP A 18 8.30 -20.95 1.92
N ARG A 19 8.35 -22.19 2.42
CA ARG A 19 9.56 -22.78 2.99
C ARG A 19 10.53 -23.33 1.95
N ARG A 20 10.07 -23.61 0.72
CA ARG A 20 10.88 -24.16 -0.38
C ARG A 20 11.50 -23.09 -1.26
N SER A 21 10.84 -21.93 -1.40
CA SER A 21 11.31 -20.81 -2.22
C SER A 21 11.26 -19.46 -1.49
N PRO A 22 11.94 -19.32 -0.33
CA PRO A 22 11.88 -18.11 0.50
C PRO A 22 12.39 -16.85 -0.23
N GLY A 23 13.41 -16.97 -1.07
CA GLY A 23 13.94 -15.85 -1.85
C GLY A 23 12.95 -15.28 -2.87
N ALA A 24 12.17 -16.14 -3.53
CA ALA A 24 11.14 -15.70 -4.47
C ALA A 24 9.97 -15.01 -3.75
N MET A 25 9.65 -15.44 -2.52
CA MET A 25 8.56 -14.83 -1.75
C MET A 25 8.97 -13.55 -1.02
N ALA A 26 10.25 -13.41 -0.65
CA ALA A 26 10.80 -12.15 -0.15
C ALA A 26 10.69 -11.02 -1.19
N LEU A 27 10.76 -11.33 -2.49
CA LEU A 27 10.51 -10.35 -3.56
C LEU A 27 9.08 -9.76 -3.51
N GLY A 28 8.11 -10.50 -2.95
CA GLY A 28 6.74 -10.02 -2.78
C GLY A 28 6.59 -8.96 -1.68
N LEU A 29 7.58 -8.84 -0.80
CA LEU A 29 7.62 -7.84 0.27
C LEU A 29 8.25 -6.50 -0.18
N ILE A 30 9.04 -6.53 -1.25
CA ILE A 30 9.76 -5.36 -1.78
C ILE A 30 8.81 -4.20 -2.12
N PRO A 31 7.68 -4.41 -2.83
CA PRO A 31 6.78 -3.31 -3.17
C PRO A 31 6.23 -2.62 -1.92
N GLY A 32 5.77 -3.40 -0.93
CA GLY A 32 5.25 -2.87 0.33
C GLY A 32 6.31 -2.13 1.13
N PHE A 33 7.55 -2.63 1.12
CA PHE A 33 8.66 -1.97 1.78
C PHE A 33 9.01 -0.63 1.12
N VAL A 34 9.11 -0.58 -0.21
CA VAL A 34 9.43 0.65 -0.95
C VAL A 34 8.32 1.69 -0.78
N VAL A 35 7.05 1.30 -0.97
CA VAL A 35 5.92 2.21 -0.77
C VAL A 35 5.85 2.67 0.69
N GLY A 36 6.12 1.79 1.64
CA GLY A 36 6.16 2.12 3.07
C GLY A 36 7.23 3.16 3.38
N LEU A 37 8.41 3.03 2.77
CA LEU A 37 9.50 3.98 2.94
C LEU A 37 9.16 5.36 2.34
N VAL A 38 8.49 5.39 1.18
CA VAL A 38 8.01 6.63 0.56
C VAL A 38 6.96 7.31 1.44
N PHE A 39 5.99 6.56 1.96
CA PHE A 39 4.93 7.10 2.82
C PHE A 39 5.50 7.58 4.16
N ALA A 40 6.46 6.84 4.73
CA ALA A 40 7.17 7.25 5.93
C ALA A 40 7.96 8.56 5.68
N ALA A 41 8.70 8.65 4.57
CA ALA A 41 9.43 9.86 4.22
C ALA A 41 8.49 11.06 4.02
N ALA A 42 7.34 10.85 3.38
CA ALA A 42 6.32 11.88 3.21
C ALA A 42 5.74 12.36 4.56
N LEU A 43 5.44 11.45 5.49
CA LEU A 43 4.95 11.80 6.82
C LEU A 43 6.01 12.54 7.65
N VAL A 44 7.25 12.09 7.59
CA VAL A 44 8.38 12.75 8.26
C VAL A 44 8.59 14.15 7.68
N GLY A 45 8.62 14.28 6.35
CA GLY A 45 8.73 15.57 5.67
C GLY A 45 7.58 16.51 6.02
N TRP A 46 6.35 15.99 6.04
CA TRP A 46 5.18 16.75 6.48
C TRP A 46 5.31 17.23 7.92
N GLY A 47 5.78 16.36 8.82
CA GLY A 47 6.05 16.70 10.21
C GLY A 47 7.05 17.84 10.39
N PHE A 48 8.09 17.93 9.55
CA PHE A 48 9.06 19.03 9.58
C PHE A 48 8.48 20.34 9.03
N LEU A 49 7.68 20.29 7.98
CA LEU A 49 7.07 21.48 7.36
C LEU A 49 5.86 22.02 8.14
N LEU A 50 5.30 21.19 9.02
CA LEU A 50 4.00 21.44 9.67
C LEU A 50 3.96 22.75 10.47
N GLY A 51 5.05 23.10 11.15
CA GLY A 51 5.13 24.34 11.93
C GLY A 51 4.98 25.57 11.05
N GLU A 52 5.83 25.69 10.02
CA GLU A 52 5.83 26.80 9.06
C GLU A 52 4.47 26.92 8.35
N VAL A 53 3.92 25.78 7.89
CA VAL A 53 2.63 25.75 7.21
C VAL A 53 1.49 26.21 8.12
N VAL A 54 1.50 25.80 9.39
CA VAL A 54 0.46 26.20 10.35
C VAL A 54 0.56 27.69 10.69
N ASP A 55 1.77 28.23 10.80
CA ASP A 55 1.97 29.67 10.98
C ASP A 55 1.46 30.45 9.76
N ASP A 56 1.76 30.00 8.54
CA ASP A 56 1.27 30.57 7.28
C ASP A 56 -0.26 30.50 7.14
N TRP A 57 -0.89 29.45 7.67
CA TRP A 57 -2.35 29.29 7.67
C TRP A 57 -3.05 30.13 8.75
N THR A 58 -2.32 30.57 9.78
CA THR A 58 -2.88 31.27 10.93
C THR A 58 -2.32 32.68 11.17
N PRO A 59 -2.20 33.54 10.13
CA PRO A 59 -1.71 34.91 10.32
C PRO A 59 -2.65 35.74 11.19
N PHE A 60 -3.95 35.43 11.19
CA PHE A 60 -4.95 36.08 12.04
C PHE A 60 -4.74 35.83 13.54
N ALA A 61 -3.99 34.79 13.92
CA ALA A 61 -3.70 34.45 15.30
C ALA A 61 -2.43 35.13 15.84
N ASN A 62 -1.72 35.91 15.02
CA ASN A 62 -0.47 36.59 15.42
C ASN A 62 -0.69 37.63 16.51
N ASP A 63 -1.85 38.29 16.52
CA ASP A 63 -2.19 39.33 17.50
C ASP A 63 -2.93 38.79 18.73
N TRP A 64 -3.11 37.46 18.81
CA TRP A 64 -3.81 36.82 19.93
C TRP A 64 -2.90 36.70 21.15
N ASP A 65 -3.51 36.40 22.30
CA ASP A 65 -2.76 35.93 23.45
C ASP A 65 -1.92 34.67 23.07
N PRO A 66 -0.63 34.63 23.43
CA PRO A 66 0.27 33.55 23.04
C PRO A 66 -0.21 32.15 23.43
N LEU A 67 -0.91 32.00 24.56
CA LEU A 67 -1.42 30.70 25.00
C LEU A 67 -2.50 30.21 24.04
N TRP A 68 -3.46 31.06 23.68
CA TRP A 68 -4.55 30.70 22.79
C TRP A 68 -4.09 30.46 21.35
N ALA A 69 -3.14 31.26 20.85
CA ALA A 69 -2.50 31.03 19.55
C ALA A 69 -1.80 29.67 19.52
N THR A 70 -1.03 29.34 20.56
CA THR A 70 -0.31 28.06 20.67
C THR A 70 -1.27 26.87 20.69
N VAL A 71 -2.35 26.94 21.47
CA VAL A 71 -3.37 25.87 21.53
C VAL A 71 -4.00 25.64 20.16
N LEU A 72 -4.42 26.71 19.47
CA LEU A 72 -5.02 26.61 18.14
C LEU A 72 -4.05 25.99 17.13
N ARG A 73 -2.83 26.52 17.04
CA ARG A 73 -1.81 26.03 16.11
C ARG A 73 -1.45 24.58 16.36
N THR A 74 -1.32 24.18 17.63
CA THR A 74 -1.09 22.77 18.00
C THR A 74 -2.25 21.88 17.57
N ALA A 75 -3.50 22.33 17.77
CA ALA A 75 -4.68 21.56 17.35
C ALA A 75 -4.73 21.37 15.82
N ILE A 76 -4.45 22.43 15.05
CA ILE A 76 -4.37 22.35 13.58
C ILE A 76 -3.24 21.42 13.15
N ALA A 77 -2.07 21.52 13.81
CA ALA A 77 -0.93 20.67 13.52
C ALA A 77 -1.25 19.18 13.71
N VAL A 78 -1.84 18.83 14.85
CA VAL A 78 -2.24 17.45 15.17
C VAL A 78 -3.32 16.96 14.21
N ALA A 79 -4.36 17.77 13.95
CA ALA A 79 -5.44 17.39 13.04
C ALA A 79 -4.94 17.16 11.61
N SER A 80 -4.06 18.03 11.13
CA SER A 80 -3.47 17.93 9.79
C SER A 80 -2.54 16.73 9.66
N PHE A 81 -1.64 16.52 10.63
CA PHE A 81 -0.80 15.31 10.65
C PHE A 81 -1.64 14.04 10.69
N GLY A 82 -2.68 14.02 11.55
CA GLY A 82 -3.62 12.91 11.64
C GLY A 82 -4.35 12.63 10.32
N ALA A 83 -4.79 13.68 9.61
CA ALA A 83 -5.43 13.56 8.30
C ALA A 83 -4.50 12.96 7.25
N VAL A 84 -3.26 13.46 7.14
CA VAL A 84 -2.27 12.93 6.19
C VAL A 84 -1.88 11.49 6.54
N ALA A 85 -1.68 11.18 7.82
CA ALA A 85 -1.41 9.82 8.29
C ALA A 85 -2.57 8.86 7.99
N PHE A 86 -3.81 9.30 8.19
CA PHE A 86 -4.98 8.50 7.85
C PHE A 86 -5.07 8.22 6.35
N LEU A 87 -4.87 9.25 5.51
CA LEU A 87 -4.82 9.09 4.05
C LEU A 87 -3.70 8.13 3.63
N ALA A 88 -2.53 8.25 4.24
CA ALA A 88 -1.40 7.35 4.02
C ALA A 88 -1.79 5.89 4.34
N ILE A 89 -2.41 5.64 5.50
CA ILE A 89 -2.84 4.29 5.90
C ILE A 89 -3.86 3.70 4.91
N VAL A 90 -4.90 4.46 4.56
CA VAL A 90 -5.99 3.97 3.70
C VAL A 90 -5.51 3.74 2.26
N SER A 91 -4.61 4.59 1.75
CA SER A 91 -4.09 4.46 0.38
C SER A 91 -2.90 3.50 0.25
N PHE A 92 -2.18 3.20 1.34
CA PHE A 92 -0.98 2.36 1.34
C PHE A 92 -1.19 1.03 0.63
N THR A 93 -2.26 0.30 0.96
CA THR A 93 -2.54 -1.01 0.36
C THR A 93 -2.80 -0.89 -1.13
N ALA A 94 -3.62 0.08 -1.55
CA ALA A 94 -3.92 0.31 -2.95
C ALA A 94 -2.64 0.61 -3.75
N VAL A 95 -1.84 1.56 -3.27
CA VAL A 95 -0.57 1.94 -3.91
C VAL A 95 0.43 0.78 -3.93
N THR A 96 0.53 0.03 -2.83
CA THR A 96 1.41 -1.14 -2.74
C THR A 96 1.05 -2.20 -3.78
N LEU A 97 -0.25 -2.49 -3.95
CA LEU A 97 -0.72 -3.45 -4.94
C LEU A 97 -0.45 -2.96 -6.37
N THR A 98 -0.72 -1.68 -6.63
CA THR A 98 -0.46 -1.04 -7.93
C THR A 98 1.03 -1.07 -8.30
N VAL A 99 1.92 -0.76 -7.36
CA VAL A 99 3.38 -0.77 -7.60
C VAL A 99 3.92 -2.21 -7.65
N GLY A 100 3.30 -3.13 -6.91
CA GLY A 100 3.77 -4.51 -6.78
C GLY A 100 3.43 -5.44 -7.94
N GLU A 101 2.52 -5.06 -8.81
CA GLU A 101 2.08 -5.84 -9.97
C GLU A 101 3.20 -6.56 -10.76
N PRO A 102 4.27 -5.89 -11.24
CA PRO A 102 5.33 -6.55 -11.97
C PRO A 102 6.16 -7.52 -11.10
N PHE A 103 6.18 -7.33 -9.78
CA PHE A 103 6.83 -8.25 -8.86
C PHE A 103 5.97 -9.48 -8.63
N TYR A 104 4.66 -9.31 -8.44
CA TYR A 104 3.71 -10.40 -8.25
C TYR A 104 3.64 -11.32 -9.49
N ASP A 105 3.61 -10.77 -10.70
CA ASP A 105 3.62 -11.56 -11.94
C ASP A 105 4.89 -12.43 -12.06
N ARG A 106 6.06 -11.87 -11.73
CA ARG A 106 7.32 -12.65 -11.73
C ARG A 106 7.29 -13.82 -10.74
N ILE A 107 6.74 -13.60 -9.54
CA ILE A 107 6.62 -14.64 -8.51
C ILE A 107 5.64 -15.72 -8.96
N TRP A 108 4.51 -15.33 -9.54
CA TRP A 108 3.51 -16.25 -10.08
C TRP A 108 4.12 -17.14 -11.17
N ARG A 109 4.77 -16.55 -12.17
CA ARG A 109 5.43 -17.31 -13.26
C ARG A 109 6.53 -18.25 -12.75
N ALA A 110 7.30 -17.83 -11.74
CA ALA A 110 8.33 -18.68 -11.13
C ALA A 110 7.72 -19.86 -10.36
N THR A 111 6.61 -19.64 -9.67
CA THR A 111 5.88 -20.67 -8.93
C THR A 111 5.23 -21.66 -9.89
N GLU A 112 4.55 -21.16 -10.92
CA GLU A 112 3.88 -21.99 -11.92
C GLU A 112 4.87 -22.87 -12.68
N ARG A 113 6.02 -22.32 -13.09
CA ARG A 113 7.12 -23.10 -13.68
C ARG A 113 7.57 -24.25 -12.78
N THR A 114 7.66 -24.01 -11.48
CA THR A 114 8.10 -25.03 -10.51
C THR A 114 7.03 -26.09 -10.28
N ALA A 115 5.75 -25.73 -10.40
CA ALA A 115 4.62 -26.63 -10.14
C ALA A 115 4.20 -27.47 -11.37
N THR A 116 4.23 -26.89 -12.57
CA THR A 116 3.68 -27.51 -13.79
C THR A 116 4.70 -27.71 -14.91
N GLY A 117 5.92 -27.17 -14.78
CA GLY A 117 6.98 -27.31 -15.78
C GLY A 117 6.72 -26.55 -17.10
N ARG A 118 5.66 -25.74 -17.16
CA ARG A 118 5.30 -24.91 -18.33
C ARG A 118 5.22 -23.44 -17.91
N VAL A 119 5.59 -22.52 -18.81
CA VAL A 119 5.35 -21.09 -18.62
C VAL A 119 3.99 -20.78 -19.24
N PRO A 120 3.00 -20.28 -18.50
CA PRO A 120 1.75 -19.82 -19.11
C PRO A 120 2.02 -18.56 -19.94
N ASP A 121 1.58 -18.55 -21.21
CA ASP A 121 1.62 -17.38 -22.12
C ASP A 121 0.49 -16.37 -21.84
N ALA A 122 -0.06 -16.36 -20.61
CA ALA A 122 -1.13 -15.46 -20.25
C ALA A 122 -0.57 -14.10 -19.84
N GLU A 123 -0.65 -13.11 -20.74
CA GLU A 123 -0.48 -11.68 -20.41
C GLU A 123 -1.70 -11.15 -19.64
N TYR A 124 -2.01 -11.73 -18.49
CA TYR A 124 -3.00 -11.18 -17.57
C TYR A 124 -2.30 -10.21 -16.60
N GLY A 125 -1.97 -9.02 -17.11
CA GLY A 125 -1.56 -7.89 -16.28
C GLY A 125 -2.75 -7.35 -15.49
N PHE A 126 -2.54 -7.04 -14.21
CA PHE A 126 -3.53 -6.40 -13.34
C PHE A 126 -4.00 -5.05 -13.89
N TRP A 127 -3.21 -4.31 -14.66
CA TRP A 127 -3.68 -3.11 -15.39
C TRP A 127 -4.78 -3.39 -16.41
N ARG A 128 -4.74 -4.55 -17.08
CA ARG A 128 -5.83 -5.02 -17.94
C ARG A 128 -7.03 -5.41 -17.08
N ALA A 129 -6.83 -6.11 -15.97
CA ALA A 129 -7.91 -6.50 -15.07
C ALA A 129 -8.58 -5.30 -14.36
N ALA A 130 -7.81 -4.29 -13.96
CA ALA A 130 -8.27 -3.06 -13.36
C ALA A 130 -8.97 -2.17 -14.41
N GLY A 131 -8.41 -2.07 -15.61
CA GLY A 131 -9.06 -1.42 -16.75
C GLY A 131 -10.38 -2.10 -17.11
N ASP A 132 -10.42 -3.44 -17.10
CA ASP A 132 -11.62 -4.21 -17.35
C ASP A 132 -12.67 -4.03 -16.25
N ALA A 133 -12.25 -4.01 -14.97
CA ALA A 133 -13.14 -3.74 -13.84
C ALA A 133 -13.74 -2.32 -13.91
N VAL A 134 -12.92 -1.31 -14.21
CA VAL A 134 -13.39 0.07 -14.41
C VAL A 134 -14.34 0.15 -15.62
N ARG A 135 -14.01 -0.52 -16.72
CA ARG A 135 -14.86 -0.57 -17.92
C ARG A 135 -16.18 -1.29 -17.68
N LEU A 136 -16.19 -2.28 -16.78
CA LEU A 136 -17.39 -3.00 -16.38
C LEU A 136 -18.29 -2.12 -15.52
N ILE A 137 -17.71 -1.39 -14.55
CA ILE A 137 -18.43 -0.42 -13.70
C ILE A 137 -18.97 0.75 -14.53
N ALA A 138 -18.23 1.20 -15.55
CA ALA A 138 -18.67 2.28 -16.43
C ALA A 138 -19.74 1.85 -17.47
N ARG A 139 -19.95 0.55 -17.66
CA ARG A 139 -20.94 -0.01 -18.60
C ARG A 139 -22.17 -0.61 -17.91
N GLY A 140 -22.14 -0.78 -16.59
CA GLY A 140 -23.30 -1.14 -15.77
C GLY A 140 -23.98 0.10 -15.22
#